data_AF-A0A6A1URH0-F1
#
_entry.id   AF-A0A6A1URH0-F1
#
_cell.length_a   1.000
_cell.length_b   1.000
_cell.length_c   1.000
_cell.angle_alpha   90.00
_cell.angle_beta   90.00
_cell.angle_gamma   90.00
#
_symmetry.space_group_name_H-M   'P 1'
#
loop_
_entity.id
_entity.type
_entity.pdbx_description
1 polymer ?
#
loop_
_entity_poly.entity_id
_entity_poly.type
_entity_poly.pdbx_seq_one_letter_code
_entity_poly.pdbx_strand_id
1 'polypeptide(L)'
;MKVATEKKKQGLPYGMLFTHMFHILKVGMIEEIGLSSIFSAASSREPHLSKLEDSIAEIKEEQRKLSKNMKDIATSMKLGFEDIKKLHVVHTKHFGALDKEMRGLKHQVNNSIHVTRNVFPHSVDEFASTSTELQAYVKSSAENIIKAT
;
A
#
# COMPACT_ATOMS: atom_id res chain seq x y z
N MET A 1 9.81 -3.11 34.88
CA MET A 1 9.08 -2.06 34.14
C MET A 1 9.87 -1.73 32.88
N LYS A 2 9.46 -2.26 31.72
CA LYS A 2 10.21 -2.14 30.45
C LYS A 2 9.42 -1.24 29.51
N VAL A 3 9.94 -0.04 29.26
CA VAL A 3 9.33 0.97 28.38
C VAL A 3 9.53 0.52 26.93
N ALA A 4 8.44 0.28 26.22
CA ALA A 4 8.45 0.02 24.79
C ALA A 4 8.47 1.36 24.05
N THR A 5 9.55 1.62 23.30
CA THR A 5 9.63 2.78 22.40
C THR A 5 8.92 2.47 21.09
N GLU A 6 7.86 3.23 20.83
CA GLU A 6 7.02 3.16 19.65
C GLU A 6 7.81 3.65 18.41
N LYS A 7 8.18 2.74 17.50
CA LYS A 7 8.77 3.12 16.22
C LYS A 7 7.69 3.65 15.29
N LYS A 8 7.57 4.98 15.19
CA LYS A 8 6.82 5.66 14.14
C LYS A 8 7.38 5.23 12.78
N LYS A 9 6.56 4.52 12.00
CA LYS A 9 6.83 4.26 10.58
C LYS A 9 6.75 5.59 9.84
N GLN A 10 7.89 6.25 9.65
CA GLN A 10 8.04 7.29 8.63
C GLN A 10 7.89 6.60 7.28
N GLY A 11 6.67 6.56 6.76
CA GLY A 11 6.45 6.30 5.34
C GLY A 11 7.13 7.42 4.58
N LEU A 12 8.17 7.10 3.83
CA LEU A 12 8.73 8.00 2.82
C LEU A 12 7.56 8.56 2.00
N PRO A 13 7.43 9.89 1.84
CA PRO A 13 6.26 10.47 1.21
C PRO A 13 6.36 10.17 -0.29
N TYR A 14 5.65 9.14 -0.71
CA TYR A 14 5.50 8.73 -2.13
C TYR A 14 5.08 9.90 -3.04
N GLY A 15 4.48 10.95 -2.46
CA GLY A 15 4.18 12.22 -3.15
C GLY A 15 5.39 13.03 -3.61
N MET A 16 6.57 12.91 -2.98
CA MET A 16 7.75 13.72 -3.31
C MET A 16 8.43 13.29 -4.63
N LEU A 17 8.40 11.99 -4.93
CA LEU A 17 8.87 11.46 -6.23
C LEU A 17 7.95 11.94 -7.38
N PHE A 18 6.65 12.06 -7.10
CA PHE A 18 5.65 12.46 -8.09
C PHE A 18 5.85 13.92 -8.53
N THR A 19 6.07 14.86 -7.59
CA THR A 19 6.28 16.27 -7.92
C THR A 19 7.55 16.54 -8.72
N HIS A 20 8.60 15.74 -8.54
CA HIS A 20 9.87 15.93 -9.23
C HIS A 20 9.81 15.50 -10.71
N MET A 21 9.16 14.38 -11.02
CA MET A 21 8.98 13.93 -12.41
C MET A 21 8.18 14.92 -13.26
N PHE A 22 7.12 15.53 -12.71
CA PHE A 22 6.32 16.53 -13.44
C PHE A 22 7.07 17.86 -13.66
N HIS A 23 7.97 18.26 -12.76
CA HIS A 23 8.82 19.45 -12.97
C HIS A 23 9.81 19.23 -14.11
N ILE A 24 10.41 18.03 -14.20
CA ILE A 24 11.36 17.69 -15.27
C ILE A 24 10.66 17.73 -16.65
N LEU A 25 9.46 17.15 -16.75
CA LEU A 25 8.66 17.17 -17.98
C LEU A 25 8.19 18.59 -18.39
N LYS A 26 7.92 19.47 -17.41
CA LYS A 26 7.47 20.84 -17.67
C LYS A 26 8.61 21.79 -18.07
N VAL A 27 9.79 21.64 -17.47
CA VAL A 27 10.99 22.44 -17.79
C VAL A 27 11.51 22.13 -19.20
N GLY A 28 11.52 20.86 -19.60
CA GLY A 28 11.97 20.46 -20.95
C GLY A 28 11.08 20.98 -22.11
N MET A 29 9.85 21.42 -21.84
CA MET A 29 8.95 21.97 -22.86
C MET A 29 9.13 23.48 -23.11
N ILE A 30 9.73 24.23 -22.17
CA ILE A 30 9.83 25.70 -22.26
C ILE A 30 11.17 26.14 -22.88
N GLU A 31 12.22 25.33 -22.75
CA GLU A 31 13.58 25.69 -23.20
C GLU A 31 13.81 25.48 -24.72
N GLU A 32 12.98 24.68 -25.40
CA GLU A 32 13.16 24.33 -26.83
C GLU A 32 12.47 25.29 -27.82
N ILE A 33 11.82 26.36 -27.34
CA ILE A 33 11.19 27.40 -28.20
C ILE A 33 12.17 28.57 -28.47
N GLY A 34 13.39 28.53 -27.89
CA GLY A 34 14.31 29.69 -27.83
C GLY A 34 15.48 29.75 -28.82
N LEU A 35 15.57 28.90 -29.85
CA LEU A 35 16.70 28.93 -30.79
C LEU A 35 16.26 29.05 -32.25
N SER A 36 15.58 30.15 -32.58
CA SER A 36 15.56 30.65 -33.95
C SER A 36 16.42 31.90 -34.05
N SER A 37 17.30 31.95 -35.03
CA SER A 37 17.96 33.15 -35.57
C SER A 37 19.28 33.60 -34.93
N ILE A 38 20.40 32.91 -35.23
CA ILE A 38 21.68 33.59 -35.47
C ILE A 38 22.47 32.85 -36.56
N PHE A 39 22.19 33.12 -37.84
CA PHE A 39 23.22 33.00 -38.87
C PHE A 39 22.99 34.09 -39.91
N SER A 40 23.89 35.07 -39.94
CA SER A 40 24.07 35.89 -41.14
C SER A 40 25.55 36.17 -41.39
N ALA A 41 25.94 35.84 -42.62
CA ALA A 41 27.11 36.24 -43.40
C ALA A 41 28.51 35.81 -42.91
N ALA A 42 29.17 34.88 -43.62
CA ALA A 42 29.98 35.21 -44.80
C ALA A 42 30.75 34.00 -45.38
N SER A 43 30.82 33.97 -46.72
CA SER A 43 31.97 33.53 -47.53
C SER A 43 32.15 32.04 -47.91
N SER A 44 31.89 31.78 -49.21
CA SER A 44 32.78 31.05 -50.13
C SER A 44 32.93 29.51 -50.01
N ARG A 45 31.90 28.75 -50.44
CA ARG A 45 32.04 27.56 -51.31
C ARG A 45 30.66 27.03 -51.76
N GLU A 46 30.32 27.11 -53.04
CA GLU A 46 29.34 26.20 -53.64
C GLU A 46 30.08 24.91 -53.99
N PRO A 47 29.86 23.86 -53.18
CA PRO A 47 29.04 22.75 -53.65
C PRO A 47 28.05 22.27 -52.57
N HIS A 48 26.91 21.69 -53.00
CA HIS A 48 25.96 20.89 -52.21
C HIS A 48 24.73 21.58 -51.57
N LEU A 49 24.17 22.64 -52.15
CA LEU A 49 22.87 23.18 -51.75
C LEU A 49 21.75 22.11 -51.74
N SER A 50 21.74 21.19 -52.72
CA SER A 50 20.77 20.09 -52.76
C SER A 50 20.86 19.15 -51.55
N LYS A 51 22.07 18.80 -51.09
CA LYS A 51 22.25 17.94 -49.90
C LYS A 51 21.78 18.63 -48.62
N LEU A 52 21.92 19.96 -48.55
CA LEU A 52 21.44 20.75 -47.42
C LEU A 52 19.91 20.78 -47.38
N GLU A 53 19.26 20.99 -48.53
CA GLU A 53 17.80 20.95 -48.65
C GLU A 53 17.23 19.57 -48.27
N ASP A 54 17.86 18.50 -48.75
CA ASP A 54 17.50 17.12 -48.40
C ASP A 54 17.61 16.86 -46.88
N SER A 55 18.72 17.32 -46.27
CA SER A 55 18.94 17.20 -44.82
C SER A 55 17.92 17.98 -44.00
N ILE A 56 17.52 19.17 -44.45
CA ILE A 56 16.48 19.96 -43.79
C ILE A 56 15.12 19.25 -43.86
N ALA A 57 14.79 18.63 -44.99
CA ALA A 57 13.56 17.86 -45.14
C ALA A 57 13.54 16.64 -44.21
N GLU A 58 14.66 15.92 -44.12
CA GLU A 58 14.83 14.78 -43.21
C GLU A 58 14.66 15.20 -41.75
N ILE A 59 15.31 16.29 -41.32
CA ILE A 59 15.19 16.82 -39.94
C ILE A 59 13.74 17.18 -39.62
N LYS A 60 13.03 17.85 -40.54
CA LYS A 60 11.62 18.21 -40.34
C LYS A 60 10.74 16.98 -40.16
N GLU A 61 11.01 15.92 -40.92
CA GLU A 61 10.26 14.67 -40.81
C GLU A 61 10.56 13.95 -39.48
N GLU A 62 11.81 13.89 -39.04
CA GLU A 62 12.17 13.32 -37.74
C GLU A 62 11.58 14.12 -36.57
N GLN A 63 11.57 15.45 -36.65
CA GLN A 63 10.87 16.30 -35.67
C GLN A 63 9.37 16.00 -35.60
N ARG A 64 8.73 15.78 -36.76
CA ARG A 64 7.31 15.41 -36.82
C ARG A 64 7.05 14.04 -36.19
N LYS A 65 7.89 13.05 -36.47
CA LYS A 65 7.82 11.72 -35.84
C LYS A 65 8.02 11.80 -34.33
N LEU A 66 9.02 12.56 -33.88
CA LEU A 66 9.30 12.78 -32.47
C LEU A 66 8.10 13.43 -31.77
N SER A 67 7.54 14.50 -32.34
CA SER A 67 6.35 15.18 -31.80
C SER A 67 5.16 14.23 -31.64
N LYS A 68 4.93 13.37 -32.64
CA LYS A 68 3.87 12.36 -32.56
C LYS A 68 4.15 11.34 -31.45
N ASN A 69 5.35 10.79 -31.38
CA ASN A 69 5.73 9.81 -30.36
C ASN A 69 5.59 10.38 -28.95
N MET A 70 6.01 11.63 -28.72
CA MET A 70 5.85 12.31 -27.43
C MET A 70 4.37 12.46 -27.05
N LYS A 71 3.50 12.78 -28.01
CA LYS A 71 2.05 12.88 -27.78
C LYS A 71 1.45 11.53 -27.41
N ASP A 72 1.90 10.45 -28.05
CA ASP A 72 1.44 9.09 -27.77
C ASP A 72 1.90 8.64 -26.36
N ILE A 73 3.16 8.91 -25.99
CA ILE A 73 3.68 8.67 -24.63
C ILE A 73 2.87 9.44 -23.59
N ALA A 74 2.63 10.74 -23.81
CA ALA A 74 1.84 11.57 -22.90
C ALA A 74 0.42 11.01 -22.70
N THR A 75 -0.20 10.53 -23.79
CA THR A 75 -1.53 9.93 -23.75
C THR A 75 -1.53 8.60 -22.98
N SER A 76 -0.54 7.74 -23.25
CA SER A 76 -0.37 6.46 -22.53
C SER A 76 -0.15 6.67 -21.02
N MET A 77 0.76 7.59 -20.65
CA MET A 77 1.00 7.93 -19.24
C MET A 77 -0.25 8.46 -18.56
N LYS A 78 -1.03 9.31 -19.24
CA LYS A 78 -2.29 9.83 -18.70
C LYS A 78 -3.28 8.71 -18.41
N LEU A 79 -3.48 7.79 -19.35
CA LEU A 79 -4.38 6.64 -19.17
C LEU A 79 -3.91 5.71 -18.04
N GLY A 80 -2.62 5.36 -18.03
CA GLY A 80 -2.02 4.55 -16.96
C GLY A 80 -2.20 5.19 -15.57
N PHE A 81 -2.09 6.51 -15.48
CA PHE A 81 -2.34 7.23 -14.22
C PHE A 81 -3.81 7.18 -13.78
N GLU A 82 -4.76 7.27 -14.70
CA GLU A 82 -6.18 7.08 -14.38
C GLU A 82 -6.45 5.68 -13.82
N ASP A 83 -5.82 4.65 -14.39
CA ASP A 83 -5.99 3.28 -13.93
C ASP A 83 -5.35 3.06 -12.55
N ILE A 84 -4.19 3.64 -12.28
CA ILE A 84 -3.56 3.64 -10.96
C ILE A 84 -4.46 4.32 -9.93
N LYS A 85 -5.09 5.46 -10.27
CA LYS A 85 -6.04 6.14 -9.36
C LYS A 85 -7.23 5.26 -9.04
N LYS A 86 -7.82 4.59 -10.03
CA LYS A 86 -8.94 3.65 -9.81
C LYS A 86 -8.51 2.51 -8.88
N LEU A 87 -7.35 1.91 -9.14
CA LEU A 87 -6.79 0.84 -8.31
C LEU A 87 -6.58 1.30 -6.86
N HIS A 88 -6.04 2.50 -6.67
CA HIS A 88 -5.82 3.10 -5.35
C HIS A 88 -7.14 3.26 -4.57
N VAL A 89 -8.22 3.71 -5.22
CA VAL A 89 -9.55 3.83 -4.59
C VAL A 89 -10.06 2.46 -4.14
N VAL A 90 -9.94 1.43 -4.99
CA VAL A 90 -10.36 0.06 -4.65
C VAL A 90 -9.55 -0.47 -3.46
N HIS A 91 -8.22 -0.34 -3.49
CA HIS A 91 -7.35 -0.78 -2.40
C HIS A 91 -7.67 -0.05 -1.09
N THR A 92 -7.85 1.27 -1.13
CA THR A 92 -8.19 2.05 0.06
C THR A 92 -9.48 1.56 0.72
N LYS A 93 -10.51 1.26 -0.08
CA LYS A 93 -11.77 0.72 0.43
C LYS A 93 -11.57 -0.67 1.05
N HIS A 94 -10.85 -1.55 0.37
CA HIS A 94 -10.61 -2.92 0.84
C HIS A 94 -9.81 -2.94 2.15
N PHE A 95 -8.70 -2.20 2.22
CA PHE A 95 -7.91 -2.09 3.46
C PHE A 95 -8.69 -1.42 4.59
N GLY A 96 -9.53 -0.43 4.29
CA GLY A 96 -10.41 0.19 5.28
C GLY A 96 -11.46 -0.76 5.84
N ALA A 97 -12.02 -1.66 5.02
CA ALA A 97 -12.94 -2.69 5.49
C ALA A 97 -12.23 -3.73 6.36
N LEU A 98 -11.07 -4.23 5.89
CA LEU A 98 -10.26 -5.19 6.63
C LEU A 98 -9.81 -4.67 8.00
N ASP A 99 -9.41 -3.39 8.11
CA ASP A 99 -9.05 -2.77 9.39
C ASP A 99 -10.23 -2.80 10.39
N LYS A 100 -11.45 -2.49 9.92
CA LYS A 100 -12.65 -2.54 10.75
C LYS A 100 -12.94 -3.96 11.25
N GLU A 101 -12.85 -4.95 10.36
CA GLU A 101 -13.04 -6.36 10.72
C GLU A 101 -11.99 -6.83 11.73
N MET A 102 -10.71 -6.48 11.52
CA MET A 102 -9.62 -6.84 12.43
C MET A 102 -9.81 -6.23 13.82
N ARG A 103 -10.25 -4.96 13.88
CA ARG A 103 -10.61 -4.31 15.16
C ARG A 103 -11.79 -5.01 15.82
N GLY A 104 -12.83 -5.33 15.07
CA GLY A 104 -14.01 -6.06 15.57
C GLY A 104 -13.64 -7.42 16.15
N LEU A 105 -12.86 -8.20 15.42
CA LEU A 105 -12.37 -9.51 15.86
C LEU A 105 -11.57 -9.41 17.16
N LYS A 106 -10.66 -8.43 17.25
CA LYS A 106 -9.90 -8.17 18.48
C LYS A 106 -10.82 -7.92 19.67
N HIS A 107 -11.86 -7.11 19.50
CA HIS A 107 -12.83 -6.83 20.57
C HIS A 107 -13.61 -8.09 20.97
N GLN A 108 -14.07 -8.88 20.00
CA GLN A 108 -14.80 -10.12 20.25
C GLN A 108 -13.94 -11.14 21.00
N VAL A 109 -12.70 -11.34 20.56
CA VAL A 109 -11.75 -12.25 21.23
C VAL A 109 -11.48 -11.79 22.65
N ASN A 110 -11.23 -10.50 22.88
CA ASN A 110 -11.03 -9.96 24.22
C ASN A 110 -12.23 -10.20 25.14
N ASN A 111 -13.45 -9.97 24.64
CA ASN A 111 -14.66 -10.21 25.41
C ASN A 111 -14.84 -11.70 25.73
N SER A 112 -14.59 -12.59 24.77
CA SER A 112 -14.68 -14.04 24.97
C SER A 112 -13.68 -14.52 26.04
N ILE A 113 -12.42 -14.05 25.96
CA ILE A 113 -11.40 -14.35 26.97
C ILE A 113 -11.83 -13.83 28.34
N HIS A 114 -12.35 -12.61 28.42
CA HIS A 114 -12.80 -12.02 29.68
C HIS A 114 -13.95 -12.84 30.31
N VAL A 115 -14.97 -13.19 29.53
CA VAL A 115 -16.09 -14.01 30.00
C VAL A 115 -15.60 -15.38 30.45
N THR A 116 -14.78 -16.06 29.63
CA THR A 116 -14.24 -17.38 29.95
C THR A 116 -13.40 -17.35 31.22
N ARG A 117 -12.55 -16.32 31.38
CA ARG A 117 -11.71 -16.13 32.58
C ARG A 117 -12.53 -16.03 33.86
N ASN A 118 -13.74 -15.48 33.80
CA ASN A 118 -14.59 -15.32 34.97
C ASN A 118 -15.45 -16.55 35.24
N VAL A 119 -15.85 -17.31 34.22
CA VAL A 119 -16.74 -18.49 34.39
C VAL A 119 -15.95 -19.77 34.71
N PHE A 120 -14.82 -19.98 34.03
CA PHE A 120 -14.11 -21.25 34.07
C PHE A 120 -13.55 -21.60 35.46
N PRO A 121 -12.90 -20.67 36.20
CA PRO A 121 -12.41 -20.97 37.55
C PRO A 121 -13.54 -21.36 38.50
N HIS A 122 -14.66 -20.62 38.48
CA HIS A 122 -15.82 -20.94 39.33
C HIS A 122 -16.36 -22.35 39.06
N SER A 123 -16.46 -22.73 37.79
CA SER A 123 -16.91 -24.08 37.42
C SER A 123 -15.94 -25.17 37.88
N VAL A 124 -14.63 -24.90 37.81
CA VAL A 124 -13.59 -25.83 38.28
C VAL A 124 -13.63 -25.99 39.80
N ASP A 125 -13.77 -24.89 40.54
CA ASP A 125 -13.85 -24.89 42.00
C ASP A 125 -15.12 -25.63 42.48
N GLU A 126 -16.26 -25.38 41.83
CA GLU A 126 -17.53 -26.07 42.11
C GLU A 126 -17.43 -27.59 41.85
N PHE A 127 -16.82 -27.98 40.72
CA PHE A 127 -16.57 -29.38 40.42
C PHE A 127 -15.65 -30.05 41.45
N ALA A 128 -14.58 -29.37 41.87
CA ALA A 128 -13.67 -29.88 42.89
C ALA A 128 -14.37 -30.07 44.25
N SER A 129 -15.23 -29.11 44.63
CA SER A 129 -16.02 -29.17 45.87
C SER A 129 -17.00 -30.35 45.85
N THR A 130 -17.83 -30.44 44.81
CA THR A 130 -18.83 -31.51 44.65
C THR A 130 -18.19 -32.91 44.56
N SER A 131 -17.03 -33.02 43.88
CA SER A 131 -16.27 -34.28 43.83
C SER A 131 -15.78 -34.70 45.22
N THR A 132 -15.34 -33.75 46.04
CA THR A 132 -14.87 -34.02 47.41
C THR A 132 -16.01 -34.48 48.30
N GLU A 133 -17.17 -33.80 48.22
CA GLU A 133 -18.38 -34.19 48.95
C GLU A 133 -18.86 -35.60 48.56
N LEU A 134 -18.88 -35.91 47.27
CA LEU A 134 -19.26 -37.24 46.79
C LEU A 134 -18.29 -38.32 47.29
N GLN A 135 -16.99 -38.05 47.26
CA GLN A 135 -15.98 -38.98 47.76
C GLN A 135 -16.16 -39.25 49.27
N ALA A 136 -16.45 -38.22 50.06
CA ALA A 136 -16.72 -38.35 51.48
C ALA A 136 -18.00 -39.19 51.74
N TYR A 137 -19.07 -38.93 50.98
CA TYR A 137 -20.32 -39.68 51.07
C TYR A 137 -20.12 -41.18 50.76
N VAL A 138 -19.44 -41.49 49.66
CA VAL A 138 -19.14 -42.88 49.26
C VAL A 138 -18.35 -43.61 50.35
N LYS A 139 -17.34 -42.96 50.93
CA LYS A 139 -16.55 -43.54 52.01
C LYS A 139 -17.40 -43.84 53.24
N SER A 140 -18.23 -42.89 53.66
CA SER A 140 -19.15 -43.09 54.79
C SER A 140 -20.15 -44.22 54.52
N SER A 141 -20.71 -44.28 53.30
CA SER A 141 -21.62 -45.35 52.91
C SER A 141 -20.96 -46.73 52.98
N ALA A 142 -19.71 -46.86 52.51
CA ALA A 142 -18.97 -48.12 52.58
C ALA A 142 -18.72 -48.57 54.01
N GLU A 143 -18.32 -47.65 54.91
CA GLU A 143 -18.12 -47.94 56.33
C GLU A 143 -19.43 -48.39 57.02
N ASN A 144 -20.56 -47.79 56.66
CA ASN A 144 -21.87 -48.17 57.20
C ASN A 144 -22.28 -49.58 56.78
N ILE A 145 -21.99 -49.99 55.54
CA ILE A 145 -22.26 -51.36 55.06
C ILE A 145 -21.42 -52.38 55.84
N ILE A 146 -20.12 -52.09 56.05
CA ILE A 146 -19.21 -52.98 56.80
C ILE A 146 -19.71 -53.17 58.23
N LYS A 147 -20.19 -52.11 58.89
CA LYS A 147 -20.71 -52.20 60.28
C LYS A 147 -22.04 -52.96 60.39
N ALA A 148 -22.79 -53.08 59.30
CA ALA A 148 -24.09 -53.74 59.28
C ALA A 148 -24.02 -55.24 58.96
N THR A 149 -22.83 -55.77 58.64
CA THR A 149 -22.57 -57.19 58.32
C THR A 149 -21.83 -57.86 59.47
#